data_AF-A0AAD5XDE0-F1
#
_entry.id   AF-A0AAD5XDE0-F1
#
_cell.length_a   1.000
_cell.length_b   1.000
_cell.length_c   1.000
_cell.angle_alpha   90.00
_cell.angle_beta   90.00
_cell.angle_gamma   90.00
#
_symmetry.space_group_name_H-M   'P 1'
#
loop_
_entity.id
_entity.type
_entity.pdbx_description
1 polymer ?
#
loop_
_entity_poly.entity_id
_entity_poly.type
_entity_poly.pdbx_seq_one_letter_code
_entity_poly.pdbx_strand_id
1 'polypeptide(L)'
;PIAFLLEQNGFNVLFDKGVNVDSELYQSIIDDADLVVAFLSDDYAQSQNCQFELTLSKKKGKQIIPVYLTHSDLVKQITDIFPTWGKQCK
;
A
#
# COMPACT_ATOMS: atom_id res chain seq x y z
N PRO A 1 3.99 -7.83 15.11
CA PRO A 1 3.23 -7.21 14.00
C PRO A 1 4.01 -6.03 13.43
N ILE A 2 4.00 -5.79 12.12
CA ILE A 2 4.82 -4.73 11.51
C ILE A 2 4.47 -3.34 12.03
N ALA A 3 3.19 -3.06 12.31
CA ALA A 3 2.74 -1.81 12.92
C ALA A 3 3.43 -1.55 14.27
N PHE A 4 3.43 -2.54 15.17
CA PHE A 4 4.11 -2.43 16.47
C PHE A 4 5.61 -2.14 16.32
N LEU A 5 6.30 -2.80 15.38
CA LEU A 5 7.73 -2.55 15.16
C LEU A 5 7.98 -1.13 14.66
N LEU A 6 7.14 -0.61 13.76
CA LEU A 6 7.23 0.76 13.27
C LEU A 6 6.99 1.77 14.40
N GLU A 7 5.98 1.55 15.23
CA GLU A 7 5.72 2.38 16.42
C GLU A 7 6.92 2.38 17.38
N GLN A 8 7.52 1.22 17.67
CA GLN A 8 8.72 1.12 18.50
C GLN A 8 9.94 1.85 17.92
N ASN A 9 9.97 2.07 16.60
CA ASN A 9 11.01 2.82 15.92
C ASN A 9 10.66 4.30 15.72
N GLY A 10 9.59 4.79 16.36
CA GLY A 10 9.23 6.21 16.39
C GLY A 10 8.37 6.69 15.21
N PHE A 11 7.80 5.77 14.42
CA PHE A 11 6.87 6.14 13.36
C PHE A 11 5.44 6.25 13.88
N ASN A 12 4.70 7.26 13.40
CA ASN A 12 3.25 7.33 13.59
C ASN A 12 2.58 6.40 12.58
N VAL A 13 1.92 5.35 13.07
CA VAL A 13 1.31 4.33 12.22
C VAL A 13 -0.21 4.46 12.25
N LEU A 14 -0.80 4.63 11.06
CA LEU A 14 -2.23 4.47 10.84
C LEU A 14 -2.45 3.10 10.18
N PHE A 15 -3.34 2.29 10.74
CA PHE A 15 -3.61 0.93 10.27
C PHE A 15 -5.08 0.75 9.97
N ASP A 16 -5.40 0.31 8.74
CA ASP A 16 -6.76 -0.07 8.38
C ASP A 16 -7.10 -1.43 9.00
N LYS A 17 -8.13 -1.44 9.85
CA LYS A 17 -8.64 -2.67 10.50
C LYS A 17 -9.62 -3.45 9.61
N GLY A 18 -9.85 -3.02 8.37
CA GLY A 18 -10.79 -3.66 7.45
C GLY A 18 -12.25 -3.42 7.81
N VAL A 19 -12.54 -2.28 8.46
CA VAL A 19 -13.91 -1.87 8.77
C VAL A 19 -14.41 -1.05 7.58
N ASN A 20 -15.64 -1.29 7.11
CA ASN A 20 -16.27 -0.38 6.15
C ASN A 20 -16.47 0.99 6.82
N VAL A 21 -15.52 1.89 6.60
CA VAL A 21 -15.60 3.28 7.05
C VAL A 21 -15.97 4.19 5.89
N ASP A 22 -16.65 5.29 6.21
CA ASP A 22 -17.10 6.25 5.21
C ASP A 22 -15.91 6.80 4.40
N SER A 23 -16.14 7.01 3.11
CA SER A 23 -15.11 7.43 2.14
C SER A 23 -14.43 8.76 2.48
N GLU A 24 -15.06 9.60 3.30
CA GLU A 24 -14.47 10.86 3.80
C GLU A 24 -13.38 10.61 4.84
N LEU A 25 -13.57 9.63 5.73
CA LEU A 25 -12.57 9.28 6.73
C LEU A 25 -11.33 8.64 6.10
N TYR A 26 -11.52 7.84 5.05
CA TYR A 26 -10.40 7.29 4.27
C TYR A 26 -9.58 8.40 3.59
N GLN A 27 -10.26 9.43 3.07
CA GLN A 27 -9.58 10.55 2.43
C GLN A 27 -8.72 11.33 3.42
N SER A 28 -9.24 11.60 4.63
CA SER A 28 -8.47 12.33 5.65
C SER A 28 -7.25 11.54 6.14
N ILE A 29 -7.39 10.23 6.33
CA ILE A 29 -6.28 9.35 6.72
C ILE A 29 -5.15 9.40 5.68
N ILE A 30 -5.50 9.35 4.38
CA ILE A 30 -4.50 9.42 3.31
C ILE A 30 -3.89 10.83 3.24
N ASP A 31 -4.68 11.88 3.47
CA ASP A 31 -4.19 13.26 3.48
C ASP A 31 -3.14 13.51 4.55
N ASP A 32 -3.32 12.96 5.75
CA ASP A 32 -2.40 13.12 6.88
C ASP A 32 -1.18 12.19 6.80
N ALA A 33 -1.21 11.16 5.96
CA ALA A 33 -0.09 10.23 5.82
C ALA A 33 1.03 10.81 4.95
N ASP A 34 2.28 10.68 5.41
CA ASP A 34 3.48 11.01 4.61
C ASP A 34 3.83 9.89 3.61
N LEU A 35 3.50 8.66 3.97
CA LEU A 35 3.88 7.43 3.26
C LEU A 35 2.77 6.38 3.40
N VAL A 36 2.46 5.69 2.31
CA VAL A 36 1.50 4.58 2.31
C VAL A 36 2.24 3.27 2.12
N VAL A 37 2.09 2.33 3.06
CA VAL A 37 2.60 0.96 2.92
C VAL A 37 1.42 0.04 2.57
N ALA A 38 1.37 -0.41 1.32
CA ALA A 38 0.27 -1.21 0.81
C ALA A 38 0.62 -2.70 0.87
N PHE A 39 -0.03 -3.45 1.75
CA PHE A 39 0.13 -4.90 1.82
C PHE A 39 -0.80 -5.58 0.83
N LEU A 40 -0.23 -6.21 -0.21
CA LEU A 40 -0.97 -6.73 -1.36
C LEU A 40 -0.94 -8.26 -1.36
N SER A 41 -2.05 -8.90 -1.00
CA SER A 41 -2.31 -10.29 -1.36
C SER A 41 -2.93 -10.38 -2.76
N ASP A 42 -2.95 -11.58 -3.35
CA ASP A 42 -3.58 -11.83 -4.66
C ASP A 42 -5.04 -11.34 -4.69
N ASP A 43 -5.84 -11.72 -3.68
CA ASP A 43 -7.25 -11.36 -3.60
C ASP A 43 -7.45 -9.86 -3.38
N TYR A 44 -6.63 -9.26 -2.49
CA TYR A 44 -6.79 -7.85 -2.15
C TYR A 44 -6.37 -6.94 -3.30
N ALA A 45 -5.31 -7.28 -4.03
CA ALA A 45 -4.86 -6.50 -5.19
C ALA A 45 -5.92 -6.39 -6.30
N GLN A 46 -6.83 -7.38 -6.39
CA GLN A 46 -7.94 -7.38 -7.36
C GLN A 46 -9.20 -6.67 -6.83
N SER A 47 -9.24 -6.33 -5.55
CA SER A 47 -10.41 -5.70 -4.93
C SER A 47 -10.60 -4.25 -5.39
N GLN A 48 -11.87 -3.82 -5.49
CA GLN A 48 -12.21 -2.43 -5.81
C GLN A 48 -11.68 -1.45 -4.76
N ASN A 49 -11.66 -1.85 -3.49
CA ASN A 49 -11.15 -1.02 -2.39
C ASN A 49 -9.66 -0.73 -2.57
N CYS A 50 -8.85 -1.76 -2.79
CA CYS A 50 -7.41 -1.59 -3.04
C CYS A 50 -7.15 -0.68 -4.25
N GLN A 51 -7.88 -0.87 -5.35
CA GLN A 51 -7.74 -0.01 -6.53
C GLN A 51 -8.10 1.46 -6.24
N PHE A 52 -9.18 1.68 -5.48
CA PHE A 52 -9.61 3.01 -5.07
C PHE A 52 -8.57 3.70 -4.18
N GLU A 53 -8.09 3.02 -3.13
CA GLU A 53 -7.13 3.55 -2.17
C GLU A 53 -5.77 3.87 -2.81
N LEU A 54 -5.25 2.97 -3.66
CA LEU A 54 -4.00 3.20 -4.39
C LEU A 54 -4.13 4.37 -5.37
N THR A 55 -5.27 4.46 -6.09
CA THR A 55 -5.53 5.55 -7.03
C THR A 55 -5.63 6.89 -6.29
N LEU A 56 -6.31 6.92 -5.15
CA LEU A 56 -6.47 8.10 -4.31
C LEU A 56 -5.12 8.55 -3.73
N SER A 57 -4.33 7.61 -3.21
CA SER A 57 -2.98 7.87 -2.69
C SER A 57 -2.07 8.46 -3.77
N LYS A 58 -2.08 7.87 -4.97
CA LYS A 58 -1.33 8.38 -6.12
C LYS A 58 -1.80 9.77 -6.55
N LYS A 59 -3.12 10.02 -6.60
CA LYS A 59 -3.70 11.32 -6.94
C LYS A 59 -3.30 12.40 -5.94
N LYS A 60 -3.17 12.04 -4.66
CA LYS A 60 -2.70 12.91 -3.57
C LYS A 60 -1.17 13.04 -3.50
N GLY A 61 -0.43 12.45 -4.45
CA GLY A 61 1.03 12.55 -4.53
C GLY A 61 1.77 11.78 -3.43
N LYS A 62 1.10 10.83 -2.78
CA LYS A 62 1.68 10.05 -1.69
C LYS A 62 2.70 9.05 -2.24
N GLN A 63 3.82 8.90 -1.54
CA GLN A 63 4.76 7.81 -1.81
C GLN A 63 4.12 6.49 -1.36
N ILE A 64 4.16 5.48 -2.22
CA ILE A 64 3.57 4.17 -1.95
C ILE A 64 4.69 3.13 -1.94
N ILE A 65 4.80 2.37 -0.86
CA ILE A 65 5.64 1.17 -0.77
C ILE A 65 4.75 -0.05 -0.87
N PRO A 66 4.72 -0.75 -2.02
CA PRO A 66 3.99 -2.00 -2.14
C PRO A 66 4.76 -3.13 -1.44
N VAL A 67 4.07 -3.87 -0.58
CA VAL A 67 4.57 -5.07 0.10
C VAL A 67 3.71 -6.25 -0.33
N TYR A 68 4.22 -7.06 -1.23
CA TYR A 68 3.49 -8.21 -1.75
C TYR A 68 3.52 -9.36 -0.77
N LEU A 69 2.34 -9.74 -0.30
CA LEU A 69 2.12 -10.92 0.53
C LEU A 69 2.04 -12.13 -0.41
N THR A 70 3.20 -12.61 -0.83
CA THR A 70 3.30 -13.74 -1.75
C THR A 70 2.99 -15.07 -1.05
N HIS A 71 2.16 -15.89 -1.69
CA HIS A 71 2.52 -17.29 -1.91
C HIS A 71 3.26 -17.34 -3.27
N SER A 72 4.58 -17.18 -3.25
CA SER A 72 5.56 -17.40 -4.33
C SER A 72 5.39 -16.85 -5.79
N ASP A 73 4.25 -16.40 -6.31
CA ASP A 73 4.10 -16.25 -7.79
C ASP A 73 3.91 -14.83 -8.39
N LEU A 74 3.92 -13.76 -7.58
CA LEU A 74 3.56 -12.41 -8.05
C LEU A 74 4.65 -11.60 -8.77
N VAL A 75 5.90 -12.09 -8.87
CA VAL A 75 7.02 -11.36 -9.50
C VAL A 75 6.72 -10.97 -10.97
N LYS A 76 5.87 -11.74 -11.67
CA LYS A 76 5.51 -11.47 -13.06
C LYS A 76 4.65 -10.21 -13.23
N GLN A 77 3.61 -10.02 -12.41
CA GLN A 77 2.68 -8.89 -12.58
C GLN A 77 3.34 -7.54 -12.25
N ILE A 78 4.31 -7.54 -11.34
CA ILE A 78 5.08 -6.34 -10.97
C ILE A 78 5.91 -5.83 -12.14
N THR A 79 6.47 -6.74 -12.93
CA THR A 79 7.26 -6.39 -14.11
C THR A 79 6.39 -5.72 -15.18
N ASP A 80 5.09 -6.04 -15.23
CA ASP A 80 4.15 -5.45 -16.17
C ASP A 80 3.68 -4.05 -15.73
N ILE A 81 3.48 -3.83 -14.42
CA ILE A 81 3.00 -2.54 -13.87
C ILE A 81 4.16 -1.54 -13.69
N PHE A 82 5.35 -2.03 -13.30
CA PHE A 82 6.54 -1.23 -13.07
C PHE A 82 7.73 -1.81 -13.85
N PRO A 83 7.78 -1.63 -15.19
CA PRO A 83 8.77 -2.28 -16.06
C PRO A 83 10.24 -1.84 -15.84
N THR A 84 10.47 -0.85 -14.99
CA THR A 84 11.80 -0.36 -14.61
C THR A 84 12.29 -0.91 -13.26
N TRP A 85 11.44 -1.58 -12.49
CA TRP A 85 11.82 -2.19 -11.21
C TRP A 85 12.72 -3.42 -11.48
N GLY A 86 13.93 -3.44 -10.91
CA GLY A 86 14.92 -4.52 -11.08
C GLY A 86 16.02 -4.29 -12.13
N LYS A 87 15.98 -3.21 -12.92
CA LYS A 87 17.05 -2.89 -13.90
C LYS A 87 18.22 -2.06 -13.34
N GLN A 88 18.18 -1.68 -12.07
CA GLN A 88 19.25 -0.92 -11.41
C GLN A 88 19.82 -1.70 -10.23
N CYS A 89 20.43 -2.85 -10.52
CA CYS A 89 21.54 -3.36 -9.73
C CYS A 89 22.63 -3.79 -10.72
N LYS A 90 23.52 -2.86 -11.07
CA LYS A 90 24.89 -3.14 -11.49
C LYS A 90 25.80 -2.45 -10.50
#